data_AF-A0A357JDB6-F1
#
_entry.id   AF-A0A357JDB6-F1
#
_cell.length_a   1.000
_cell.length_b   1.000
_cell.length_c   1.000
_cell.angle_alpha   90.00
_cell.angle_beta   90.00
_cell.angle_gamma   90.00
#
_symmetry.space_group_name_H-M   'P 1'
#
loop_
_entity.id
_entity.type
_entity.pdbx_description
1 polymer ?
#
loop_
_entity_poly.entity_id
_entity_poly.type
_entity_poly.pdbx_seq_one_letter_code
_entity_poly.pdbx_strand_id
1 'polypeptide(L)'
;MEIKDLRLKEILEDIDEDELERLFIVSKVVFKDEIKDGLELKVSNVFVKKNDGIKCDRCWNYKNNDEITEVDGVHLCPRCLKAMKK
;
A
#
# COMPACT_ATOMS: atom_id res chain seq x y z
N MET A 1 4.61 -1.99 -8.94
CA MET A 1 4.58 -3.18 -9.81
C MET A 1 4.13 -2.76 -11.20
N GLU A 2 4.61 -3.45 -12.21
CA GLU A 2 4.20 -3.33 -13.60
C GLU A 2 3.43 -4.60 -13.95
N ILE A 3 2.25 -4.45 -14.56
CA ILE A 3 1.37 -5.56 -14.93
C ILE A 3 1.45 -5.76 -16.45
N LYS A 4 1.80 -6.98 -16.88
CA LYS A 4 1.97 -7.32 -18.30
C LYS A 4 0.69 -7.87 -18.93
N ASP A 5 -0.16 -8.47 -18.10
CA ASP A 5 -1.45 -8.98 -18.51
C ASP A 5 -2.51 -7.87 -18.45
N LEU A 6 -3.02 -7.46 -19.61
CA LEU A 6 -3.97 -6.34 -19.71
C LEU A 6 -5.26 -6.58 -18.94
N ARG A 7 -5.79 -7.80 -18.97
CA ARG A 7 -7.02 -8.15 -18.26
C ARG A 7 -6.82 -8.09 -16.75
N LEU A 8 -5.68 -8.56 -16.25
CA LEU A 8 -5.33 -8.43 -14.85
C LEU A 8 -5.15 -6.96 -14.45
N LYS A 9 -4.54 -6.14 -15.32
CA LYS A 9 -4.38 -4.69 -15.07
C LYS A 9 -5.73 -4.02 -14.86
N GLU A 10 -6.68 -4.25 -15.77
CA GLU A 10 -8.05 -3.74 -15.65
C GLU A 10 -8.72 -4.15 -14.32
N ILE A 11 -8.65 -5.43 -13.95
CA ILE A 11 -9.24 -5.93 -12.71
C ILE A 11 -8.61 -5.28 -11.47
N LEU A 12 -7.29 -5.09 -11.46
CA LEU A 12 -6.60 -4.51 -10.31
C LEU A 12 -6.84 -2.99 -10.20
N GLU A 13 -6.97 -2.28 -11.32
CA GLU A 13 -7.26 -0.84 -11.35
C GLU A 13 -8.69 -0.52 -10.85
N ASP A 14 -9.62 -1.47 -10.95
CA ASP A 14 -10.99 -1.33 -10.43
C ASP A 14 -11.10 -1.52 -8.90
N ILE A 15 -10.03 -1.95 -8.22
CA ILE A 15 -10.02 -2.18 -6.76
C ILE A 15 -9.45 -0.95 -6.06
N ASP A 16 -10.13 -0.50 -5.00
CA ASP A 16 -9.67 0.59 -4.13
C ASP A 16 -8.24 0.34 -3.60
N GLU A 17 -7.41 1.40 -3.53
CA GLU A 17 -6.00 1.29 -3.15
C GLU A 17 -5.82 0.67 -1.74
N ASP A 18 -6.65 1.03 -0.77
CA ASP A 18 -6.55 0.45 0.58
C ASP A 18 -6.97 -1.03 0.58
N GLU A 19 -7.89 -1.45 -0.28
CA GLU A 19 -8.26 -2.87 -0.47
C GLU A 19 -7.14 -3.64 -1.17
N LEU A 20 -6.44 -3.06 -2.15
CA LEU A 20 -5.27 -3.68 -2.78
C LEU A 20 -4.12 -3.88 -1.79
N GLU A 21 -3.81 -2.86 -0.98
CA GLU A 21 -2.82 -2.95 0.09
C GLU A 21 -3.15 -4.09 1.06
N ARG A 22 -4.44 -4.26 1.39
CA ARG A 22 -4.93 -5.37 2.21
C ARG A 22 -4.84 -6.72 1.50
N LEU A 23 -5.19 -6.80 0.22
CA LEU A 23 -5.14 -8.03 -0.55
C LEU A 23 -3.70 -8.57 -0.61
N PHE A 24 -2.73 -7.69 -0.81
CA PHE A 24 -1.31 -8.04 -0.87
C PHE A 24 -0.60 -8.06 0.49
N ILE A 25 -1.29 -7.63 1.56
CA ILE A 25 -0.74 -7.58 2.93
C ILE A 25 0.54 -6.71 2.98
N VAL A 26 0.49 -5.56 2.33
CA VAL A 26 1.60 -4.59 2.29
C VAL A 26 1.11 -3.20 2.68
N SER A 27 2.05 -2.32 3.05
CA SER A 27 1.71 -0.96 3.45
C SER A 27 1.40 0.00 2.30
N LYS A 28 1.84 -0.33 1.07
CA LYS A 28 1.56 0.46 -0.13
C LYS A 28 1.73 -0.37 -1.40
N VAL A 29 0.84 -0.16 -2.36
CA VAL A 29 0.97 -0.67 -3.72
C VAL A 29 0.98 0.51 -4.68
N VAL A 30 1.84 0.45 -5.69
CA VAL A 30 1.92 1.48 -6.74
C VAL A 30 2.06 0.77 -8.07
N PHE A 31 1.21 1.09 -9.04
CA PHE A 31 1.35 0.62 -10.42
C PHE A 31 2.26 1.56 -11.21
N LYS A 32 3.11 1.00 -12.06
CA LYS A 32 3.99 1.73 -12.99
C LYS A 32 3.98 1.03 -14.34
N ASP A 33 4.17 1.78 -15.40
CA ASP A 33 4.24 1.22 -16.75
C ASP A 33 5.56 0.49 -17.04
N GLU A 34 6.66 0.87 -16.35
CA GLU A 34 7.96 0.23 -16.51
C GLU A 34 8.71 0.16 -15.16
N ILE A 35 9.34 -0.98 -14.87
CA ILE A 35 10.22 -1.18 -13.71
C ILE A 35 11.55 -1.79 -14.15
N LYS A 36 12.67 -1.09 -13.90
CA LYS A 36 14.00 -1.56 -14.34
C LYS A 36 14.65 -2.58 -13.41
N ASP A 37 14.47 -2.43 -12.10
CA ASP A 37 15.16 -3.23 -11.07
C ASP A 37 14.23 -4.22 -10.34
N GLY A 38 13.14 -4.63 -11.00
CA GLY A 38 12.13 -5.50 -10.39
C GLY A 38 12.38 -6.99 -10.62
N LEU A 39 11.67 -7.81 -9.85
CA LEU A 39 11.60 -9.24 -10.06
C LEU A 39 10.64 -9.54 -11.20
N GLU A 40 11.19 -10.05 -12.30
CA GLU A 40 10.46 -10.43 -13.50
C GLU A 40 9.66 -11.72 -13.27
N LEU A 41 8.33 -11.63 -13.29
CA LEU A 41 7.40 -12.74 -13.11
C LEU A 41 6.53 -12.94 -14.37
N LYS A 42 5.81 -14.06 -14.41
CA LYS A 42 5.00 -14.47 -15.57
C LYS A 42 4.00 -13.40 -16.06
N VAL A 43 3.35 -12.70 -15.14
CA VAL A 43 2.27 -11.74 -15.45
C VAL A 43 2.59 -10.31 -15.01
N SER A 44 3.75 -10.10 -14.38
CA SER A 44 4.10 -8.82 -13.78
C SER A 44 5.60 -8.68 -13.61
N ASN A 45 6.07 -7.45 -13.43
CA ASN A 45 7.39 -7.13 -12.92
C ASN A 45 7.24 -6.42 -11.57
N VAL A 46 7.84 -6.96 -10.51
CA VAL A 46 7.55 -6.55 -9.12
C VAL A 46 8.82 -6.07 -8.43
N PHE A 47 8.84 -4.78 -8.11
CA PHE A 47 9.86 -4.21 -7.22
C PHE A 47 9.31 -4.06 -5.80
N VAL A 48 10.05 -4.59 -4.82
CA VAL A 48 9.69 -4.52 -3.40
C VAL A 48 10.74 -3.68 -2.67
N LYS A 49 10.28 -2.69 -1.90
CA LYS A 49 11.12 -1.92 -0.98
C LYS A 49 10.39 -1.65 0.32
N LYS A 50 11.16 -1.35 1.38
CA LYS A 50 10.59 -0.83 2.62
C LYS A 50 9.89 0.50 2.33
N ASN A 51 8.70 0.69 2.93
CA ASN A 51 8.01 1.96 2.88
C ASN A 51 8.70 2.94 3.84
N ASP A 52 8.95 4.17 3.36
CA ASP A 52 9.72 5.21 4.04
C ASP A 52 8.88 6.05 5.04
N GLY A 53 7.59 5.74 5.16
CA GLY A 53 6.66 6.45 6.06
C GLY A 53 6.80 6.10 7.55
N ILE A 54 5.80 6.49 8.33
CA ILE A 54 5.69 6.21 9.76
C ILE A 54 4.77 4.99 9.99
N LYS A 55 5.18 4.10 10.87
CA LYS A 55 4.40 2.92 11.27
C LYS A 55 3.18 3.36 12.09
N CYS A 56 1.98 2.96 11.68
CA CYS A 56 0.79 3.03 12.53
C CYS A 56 0.87 1.97 13.64
N ASP A 57 0.75 2.37 14.90
CA ASP A 57 0.93 1.45 16.04
C ASP A 57 -0.21 0.45 16.22
N ARG A 58 -1.39 0.72 15.61
CA ARG A 58 -2.55 -0.17 15.70
C ARG A 58 -2.61 -1.24 14.61
N CYS A 59 -2.30 -0.88 13.36
CA CYS A 59 -2.37 -1.82 12.24
C CYS A 59 -1.03 -2.22 11.63
N TRP A 60 0.06 -1.61 12.10
CA TRP A 60 1.45 -1.85 11.69
C TRP A 60 1.77 -1.57 10.22
N ASN A 61 0.81 -1.03 9.46
CA ASN A 61 1.10 -0.47 8.15
C ASN A 61 1.83 0.86 8.27
N TYR A 62 2.74 1.09 7.34
CA TYR A 62 3.44 2.35 7.17
C TYR A 62 2.63 3.27 6.26
N LYS A 63 2.40 4.51 6.69
CA LYS A 63 1.73 5.54 5.89
C LYS A 63 2.62 6.79 5.83
N ASN A 64 2.38 7.66 4.85
CA ASN A 64 3.16 8.88 4.75
C ASN A 64 2.96 9.75 6.01
N ASN A 65 3.92 10.63 6.30
CA ASN A 65 3.90 11.41 7.52
C ASN A 65 2.67 12.31 7.65
N ASP A 66 2.15 12.82 6.53
CA ASP A 66 0.95 13.65 6.44
C ASP A 66 -0.36 12.87 6.65
N GLU A 67 -0.31 11.54 6.59
CA GLU A 67 -1.46 10.65 6.83
C GLU A 67 -1.52 10.14 8.28
N ILE A 68 -0.45 10.34 9.07
CA ILE A 68 -0.38 9.88 10.45
C ILE A 68 -0.79 10.99 11.40
N THR A 69 -1.72 10.66 12.30
CA THR A 69 -2.09 11.50 13.44
C THR A 69 -1.50 10.92 14.72
N GLU A 70 -0.80 11.74 15.49
CA GLU A 70 -0.36 11.36 16.84
C GLU A 70 -1.46 11.68 17.86
N VAL A 71 -1.83 10.71 18.69
CA VAL A 71 -2.78 10.86 19.79
C VAL A 71 -2.15 10.22 21.03
N ASP A 72 -1.92 11.02 22.08
CA ASP A 72 -1.32 10.56 23.34
C ASP A 72 0.00 9.76 23.16
N GLY A 73 0.86 10.18 22.21
CA GLY A 73 2.13 9.50 21.90
C GLY A 73 2.00 8.26 21.01
N VAL A 74 0.81 7.98 20.46
CA VAL A 74 0.53 6.84 19.58
C VAL A 74 0.31 7.32 18.15
N HIS A 75 0.99 6.71 17.17
CA HIS A 75 0.84 7.04 15.75
C HIS A 75 -0.31 6.25 15.12
N LEU A 76 -1.32 6.95 14.61
CA LEU A 76 -2.51 6.35 14.04
C LEU A 76 -2.74 6.82 12.60
N CYS A 77 -2.91 5.88 11.68
CA CYS A 77 -3.38 6.18 10.33
C CYS A 77 -4.88 6.55 10.32
N PRO A 78 -5.42 7.15 9.23
CA PRO A 78 -6.78 7.68 9.22
C PRO A 78 -7.83 6.58 9.48
N ARG A 79 -7.59 5.37 8.97
CA ARG A 79 -8.43 4.19 9.20
C ARG A 79 -8.51 3.83 10.68
N CYS A 80 -7.37 3.75 11.34
CA CYS A 80 -7.29 3.37 12.76
C CYS A 80 -7.86 4.46 13.66
N LEU A 81 -7.64 5.73 13.32
CA LEU A 81 -8.23 6.86 14.02
C LEU A 81 -9.77 6.84 13.90
N LYS A 82 -10.30 6.60 12.70
CA LYS A 82 -11.76 6.47 12.48
C LYS A 82 -12.35 5.32 13.30
N ALA A 83 -11.66 4.18 13.37
CA ALA A 83 -12.10 3.03 14.16
C ALA A 83 -12.06 3.26 15.69
N MET A 84 -11.39 4.33 16.16
CA MET A 84 -11.33 4.71 17.57
C MET A 84 -12.39 5.73 17.97
N LYS A 85 -12.94 6.48 17.01
CA LYS A 85 -14.02 7.43 17.26
C LYS A 85 -15.33 6.63 17.36
N LYS A 86 -15.91 6.62 18.55
CA LYS A 86 -17.24 6.04 18.83
C LYS A 86 -18.33 6.94 18.28
#